data_AF-A0A1V2PRK3-F1
#
_entry.id   AF-A0A1V2PRK3-F1
#
_cell.length_a   1.000
_cell.length_b   1.000
_cell.length_c   1.000
_cell.angle_alpha   90.00
_cell.angle_beta   90.00
_cell.angle_gamma   90.00
#
_symmetry.space_group_name_H-M   'P 1'
#
loop_
_entity.id
_entity.type
_entity.pdbx_description
1 polymer ?
#
loop_
_entity_poly.entity_id
_entity_poly.type
_entity_poly.pdbx_seq_one_letter_code
_entity_poly.pdbx_strand_id
1 'polypeptide(L)'
;MRLGQITCPSGHLVVADGGYLGAWSGDRSPAEIDPVLLEIDDPRLVKEIVGAVDFTIAGPDAEAAAAAYDRQAGVSLYDIPMSHVPDLPRQFAEFCHDEGFDARVEPQPERVPHRERVRRSNARGDGGFIIFGVPVVTVSGLPTDRPLPVEATKHDYGEHGVRLKDITVRVGEEPVTRSEFLGRVGVDWARLAFADADALGAWRHLKPVDGKADVAFWGLDAEEAAAAHEAGLLPEGVHGWEDLGLEDAISRYEAVETWQTANGKKLKLDFRPHSHHWQVMRDVRAGETGSGEIEVGGARIVFAMTDWGDGFYPTYADYAGDRLVGVRAVLDIHVQ
;
A
#
# COMPACT_ATOMS: atom_id res chain seq x y z
N MET A 1 -8.35 -5.37 -20.15
CA MET A 1 -7.28 -6.40 -20.04
C MET A 1 -7.31 -6.99 -18.65
N ARG A 2 -6.90 -8.24 -18.47
CA ARG A 2 -6.86 -8.89 -17.16
C ARG A 2 -5.50 -8.67 -16.51
N LEU A 3 -5.49 -8.25 -15.25
CA LEU A 3 -4.29 -8.01 -14.44
C LEU A 3 -3.97 -9.15 -13.48
N GLY A 4 -4.99 -9.90 -13.06
CA GLY A 4 -4.88 -11.00 -12.11
C GLY A 4 -6.23 -11.37 -11.52
N GLN A 5 -6.24 -11.99 -10.35
CA GLN A 5 -7.42 -12.17 -9.51
C GLN A 5 -7.07 -12.08 -8.03
N ILE A 6 -7.99 -11.57 -7.23
CA ILE A 6 -7.88 -11.58 -5.77
C ILE A 6 -8.81 -12.64 -5.18
N THR A 7 -8.55 -13.06 -3.95
CA THR A 7 -9.56 -13.67 -3.08
C THR A 7 -9.73 -12.81 -1.84
N CYS A 8 -10.93 -12.77 -1.27
CA CYS A 8 -11.25 -11.90 -0.14
C CYS A 8 -12.00 -12.68 0.96
N PRO A 9 -11.34 -13.61 1.65
CA PRO A 9 -11.99 -14.47 2.65
C PRO A 9 -12.62 -13.69 3.81
N SER A 10 -12.10 -12.51 4.16
CA SER A 10 -12.71 -11.64 5.18
C SER A 10 -13.94 -10.87 4.68
N GLY A 11 -14.12 -10.79 3.36
CA GLY A 11 -15.11 -9.92 2.71
C GLY A 11 -14.74 -8.43 2.75
N HIS A 12 -13.54 -8.08 3.25
CA HIS A 12 -13.02 -6.72 3.32
C HIS A 12 -11.83 -6.51 2.38
N LEU A 13 -12.04 -5.72 1.34
CA LEU A 13 -11.00 -5.28 0.42
C LEU A 13 -10.30 -4.04 0.95
N VAL A 14 -8.99 -4.00 0.78
CA VAL A 14 -8.14 -2.82 0.91
C VAL A 14 -7.54 -2.51 -0.47
N VAL A 15 -7.66 -1.25 -0.88
CA VAL A 15 -6.95 -0.67 -2.02
C VAL A 15 -5.95 0.35 -1.48
N ALA A 16 -4.66 0.07 -1.68
CA ALA A 16 -3.57 0.85 -1.10
C ALA A 16 -2.39 0.96 -2.07
N ASP A 17 -1.42 1.82 -1.75
CA ASP A 17 -0.10 1.73 -2.37
C ASP A 17 0.62 0.44 -1.92
N GLY A 18 1.04 -0.35 -2.90
CA GLY A 18 1.83 -1.57 -2.65
C GLY A 18 3.17 -1.34 -1.95
N GLY A 19 3.77 -0.15 -2.09
CA GLY A 19 4.99 0.27 -1.39
C GLY A 19 4.76 0.48 0.11
N TYR A 20 3.59 0.98 0.50
CA TYR A 20 3.27 1.24 1.90
C TYR A 20 2.81 0.02 2.69
N LEU A 21 2.65 -1.16 2.05
CA LEU A 21 2.24 -2.36 2.76
C LEU A 21 3.25 -2.83 3.81
N GLY A 22 4.52 -2.40 3.73
CA GLY A 22 5.49 -2.60 4.81
C GLY A 22 5.04 -2.02 6.15
N ALA A 23 4.29 -0.93 6.12
CA ALA A 23 3.71 -0.30 7.29
C ALA A 23 2.37 -0.90 7.75
N TRP A 24 1.85 -1.95 7.07
CA TRP A 24 0.60 -2.58 7.51
C TRP A 24 0.75 -3.22 8.90
N SER A 25 0.00 -2.71 9.88
CA SER A 25 0.08 -3.18 11.26
C SER A 25 -0.75 -4.44 11.54
N GLY A 26 -1.78 -4.71 10.72
CA GLY A 26 -2.73 -5.80 10.98
C GLY A 26 -3.45 -5.58 12.31
N ASP A 27 -3.29 -6.53 13.23
CA ASP A 27 -3.80 -6.47 14.61
C ASP A 27 -2.82 -5.78 15.60
N ARG A 28 -1.59 -5.51 15.19
CA ARG A 28 -0.58 -4.82 16.03
C ARG A 28 -0.80 -3.32 16.05
N SER A 29 -0.25 -2.65 17.06
CA SER A 29 -0.25 -1.20 17.09
C SER A 29 0.60 -0.63 15.94
N PRO A 30 0.11 0.38 15.20
CA PRO A 30 0.94 1.12 14.25
C PRO A 30 2.18 1.78 14.90
N ALA A 31 2.18 1.99 16.22
CA ALA A 31 3.36 2.47 16.95
C ALA A 31 4.53 1.46 16.99
N GLU A 32 4.28 0.18 16.72
CA GLU A 32 5.30 -0.88 16.67
C GLU A 32 5.95 -1.04 15.29
N ILE A 33 5.50 -0.26 14.29
CA ILE A 33 6.08 -0.30 12.95
C ILE A 33 7.42 0.43 12.97
N ASP A 34 8.45 -0.25 12.50
CA ASP A 34 9.77 0.34 12.28
C ASP A 34 9.69 1.39 11.16
N PRO A 35 10.01 2.66 11.42
CA PRO A 35 9.98 3.72 10.40
C PRO A 35 10.91 3.48 9.20
N VAL A 36 11.90 2.59 9.32
CA VAL A 36 12.71 2.14 8.16
C VAL A 36 11.82 1.53 7.07
N LEU A 37 10.69 0.90 7.43
CA LEU A 37 9.72 0.36 6.47
C LEU A 37 8.98 1.43 5.66
N LEU A 38 9.10 2.70 6.07
CA LEU A 38 8.60 3.87 5.38
C LEU A 38 9.71 4.62 4.64
N GLU A 39 10.94 4.08 4.63
CA GLU A 39 12.15 4.74 4.12
C GLU A 39 12.46 6.07 4.82
N ILE A 40 12.11 6.16 6.11
CA ILE A 40 12.34 7.35 6.93
C ILE A 40 13.50 7.08 7.89
N ASP A 41 14.63 7.74 7.63
CA ASP A 41 15.84 7.68 8.44
C ASP A 41 16.13 8.98 9.23
N ASP A 42 15.45 10.10 8.90
CA ASP A 42 15.56 11.35 9.66
C ASP A 42 15.06 11.15 11.11
N PRO A 43 15.94 11.30 12.13
CA PRO A 43 15.56 11.11 13.53
C PRO A 43 14.40 11.98 14.00
N ARG A 44 14.20 13.15 13.40
CA ARG A 44 13.07 14.05 13.72
C ARG A 44 11.76 13.45 13.20
N LEU A 45 11.72 13.02 11.95
CA LEU A 45 10.53 12.40 11.36
C LEU A 45 10.19 11.06 12.04
N VAL A 46 11.21 10.26 12.37
CA VAL A 46 11.06 9.05 13.18
C VAL A 46 10.35 9.36 14.49
N LYS A 47 10.77 10.42 15.20
CA LYS A 47 10.13 10.83 16.45
C LYS A 47 8.69 11.29 16.26
N GLU A 48 8.40 12.04 15.19
CA GLU A 48 7.04 12.47 14.86
C GLU A 48 6.09 11.28 14.64
N ILE A 49 6.56 10.26 13.92
CA ILE A 49 5.78 9.06 13.57
C ILE A 49 5.59 8.13 14.76
N VAL A 50 6.66 7.84 15.50
CA VAL A 50 6.60 6.97 16.69
C VAL A 50 5.72 7.61 17.76
N GLY A 51 5.76 8.93 17.88
CA GLY A 51 4.93 9.70 18.81
C GLY A 51 3.56 10.10 18.30
N ALA A 52 3.13 9.61 17.14
CA ALA A 52 1.83 9.94 16.60
C ALA A 52 0.69 9.44 17.49
N VAL A 53 -0.43 10.15 17.48
CA VAL A 53 -1.61 9.82 18.29
C VAL A 53 -2.84 9.77 17.40
N ASP A 54 -3.72 8.81 17.67
CA ASP A 54 -5.04 8.77 17.04
C ASP A 54 -6.04 9.53 17.91
N PHE A 55 -6.97 10.26 17.30
CA PHE A 55 -8.05 10.95 17.99
C PHE A 55 -9.41 10.46 17.50
N THR A 56 -10.44 10.68 18.32
CA THR A 56 -11.83 10.49 17.94
C THR A 56 -12.61 11.77 18.20
N ILE A 57 -13.41 12.17 17.23
CA ILE A 57 -14.37 13.25 17.36
C ILE A 57 -15.60 12.67 18.07
N ALA A 58 -15.98 13.28 19.18
CA ALA A 58 -17.06 12.84 20.07
C ALA A 58 -17.98 14.02 20.41
N GLY A 59 -19.25 13.72 20.69
CA GLY A 59 -20.27 14.72 20.99
C GLY A 59 -21.53 14.52 20.13
N PRO A 60 -22.63 15.21 20.44
CA PRO A 60 -23.86 15.15 19.67
C PRO A 60 -23.68 15.49 18.19
N ASP A 61 -22.79 16.43 17.87
CA ASP A 61 -22.56 16.92 16.51
C ASP A 61 -21.31 16.32 15.86
N ALA A 62 -20.78 15.21 16.40
CA ALA A 62 -19.49 14.66 15.97
C ALA A 62 -19.38 14.39 14.45
N GLU A 63 -20.41 13.80 13.85
CA GLU A 63 -20.42 13.47 12.41
C GLU A 63 -20.48 14.74 11.55
N ALA A 64 -21.35 15.69 11.91
CA ALA A 64 -21.49 16.96 11.19
C ALA A 64 -20.21 17.80 11.30
N ALA A 65 -19.63 17.89 12.50
CA ALA A 65 -18.38 18.59 12.75
C ALA A 65 -17.20 17.93 12.01
N ALA A 66 -17.13 16.60 11.99
CA ALA A 66 -16.09 15.89 11.25
C ALA A 66 -16.17 16.15 9.73
N ALA A 67 -17.38 16.08 9.16
CA ALA A 67 -17.61 16.36 7.75
C ALA A 67 -17.28 17.82 7.38
N ALA A 68 -17.59 18.77 8.26
CA ALA A 68 -17.28 20.18 8.03
C ALA A 68 -15.80 20.52 8.24
N TYR A 69 -15.11 19.82 9.16
CA TYR A 69 -13.68 20.00 9.42
C TYR A 69 -12.80 19.40 8.31
N ASP A 70 -13.30 18.38 7.62
CA ASP A 70 -12.74 17.78 6.39
C ASP A 70 -11.24 17.44 6.47
N ARG A 71 -10.79 16.95 7.63
CA ARG A 71 -9.38 16.58 7.83
C ARG A 71 -9.08 15.14 7.43
N GLN A 72 -10.00 14.22 7.78
CA GLN A 72 -9.98 12.80 7.41
C GLN A 72 -11.44 12.32 7.32
N ALA A 73 -11.67 11.19 6.65
CA ALA A 73 -13.00 10.61 6.53
C ALA A 73 -13.53 10.15 7.90
N GLY A 74 -14.79 10.49 8.18
CA GLY A 74 -15.49 10.09 9.40
C GLY A 74 -14.98 10.76 10.68
N VAL A 75 -15.39 10.21 11.83
CA VAL A 75 -15.13 10.79 13.16
C VAL A 75 -13.79 10.34 13.77
N SER A 76 -12.87 9.80 12.98
CA SER A 76 -11.58 9.31 13.46
C SER A 76 -10.45 10.04 12.76
N LEU A 77 -9.51 10.55 13.55
CA LEU A 77 -8.34 11.26 13.06
C LEU A 77 -7.11 10.42 13.40
N TYR A 78 -6.64 9.65 12.43
CA TYR A 78 -5.53 8.73 12.61
C TYR A 78 -4.18 9.43 12.40
N ASP A 79 -3.13 8.87 13.00
CA ASP A 79 -1.72 9.19 12.75
C ASP A 79 -1.39 10.70 12.83
N ILE A 80 -1.96 11.40 13.82
CA ILE A 80 -1.64 12.82 14.06
C ILE A 80 -0.20 12.92 14.57
N PRO A 81 0.72 13.62 13.89
CA PRO A 81 2.12 13.68 14.28
C PRO A 81 2.31 14.26 15.67
N MET A 82 3.35 13.80 16.39
CA MET A 82 3.65 14.21 17.78
C MET A 82 3.59 15.73 17.98
N SER A 83 4.15 16.51 17.05
CA SER A 83 4.17 17.97 17.11
C SER A 83 2.79 18.64 17.07
N HIS A 84 1.79 17.97 16.52
CA HIS A 84 0.41 18.49 16.40
C HIS A 84 -0.52 18.02 17.53
N VAL A 85 -0.12 17.01 18.30
CA VAL A 85 -0.94 16.43 19.39
C VAL A 85 -1.40 17.49 20.41
N PRO A 86 -0.56 18.42 20.90
CA PRO A 86 -0.99 19.40 21.91
C PRO A 86 -1.98 20.43 21.38
N ASP A 87 -1.88 20.78 20.10
CA ASP A 87 -2.65 21.87 19.50
C ASP A 87 -3.96 21.41 18.86
N LEU A 88 -4.05 20.17 18.38
CA LEU A 88 -5.23 19.67 17.67
C LEU A 88 -6.53 19.85 18.48
N PRO A 89 -6.61 19.51 19.79
CA PRO A 89 -7.83 19.71 20.57
C PRO A 89 -8.27 21.16 20.68
N ARG A 90 -7.31 22.08 20.81
CA ARG A 90 -7.58 23.51 20.87
C ARG A 90 -8.10 24.02 19.52
N GLN A 91 -7.42 23.67 18.43
CA GLN A 91 -7.83 24.07 17.07
C GLN A 91 -9.23 23.54 16.70
N PHE A 92 -9.53 22.29 17.08
CA PHE A 92 -10.84 21.71 16.82
C PHE A 92 -11.94 22.34 17.68
N ALA A 93 -11.64 22.69 18.94
CA ALA A 93 -12.59 23.40 19.81
C ALA A 93 -12.87 24.83 19.31
N GLU A 94 -11.85 25.54 18.82
CA GLU A 94 -12.01 26.84 18.15
C GLU A 94 -12.91 26.71 16.93
N PHE A 95 -12.67 25.72 16.06
CA PHE A 95 -13.52 25.41 14.91
C PHE A 95 -14.98 25.11 15.31
N CYS A 96 -15.20 24.25 16.31
CA CYS A 96 -16.56 23.91 16.75
C CYS A 96 -17.30 25.12 17.34
N HIS A 97 -16.60 25.98 18.07
CA HIS A 97 -17.19 27.22 18.59
C HIS A 97 -17.62 28.15 17.46
N ASP A 98 -16.79 28.32 16.44
CA ASP A 98 -17.05 29.23 15.33
C ASP A 98 -18.18 28.72 14.39
N GLU A 99 -18.26 27.41 14.18
CA GLU A 99 -19.30 26.76 13.37
C GLU A 99 -20.56 26.37 14.16
N GLY A 100 -20.53 26.51 15.50
CA GLY A 100 -21.67 26.22 16.37
C GLY A 100 -21.95 24.74 16.63
N PHE A 101 -20.92 23.88 16.59
CA PHE A 101 -21.03 22.44 16.88
C PHE A 101 -20.78 22.11 18.36
N ASP A 102 -21.55 21.17 18.92
CA ASP A 102 -21.23 20.46 20.16
C ASP A 102 -20.45 19.18 19.85
N ALA A 103 -19.15 19.36 19.63
CA ALA A 103 -18.20 18.28 19.42
C ALA A 103 -16.83 18.61 20.03
N ARG A 104 -16.06 17.56 20.31
CA ARG A 104 -14.68 17.64 20.81
C ARG A 104 -13.85 16.51 20.24
N VAL A 105 -12.54 16.67 20.19
CA VAL A 105 -11.62 15.57 19.92
C VAL A 105 -11.06 15.00 21.22
N GLU A 106 -10.99 13.67 21.29
CA GLU A 106 -10.45 12.92 22.41
C GLU A 106 -9.28 12.05 21.93
N PRO A 107 -8.11 12.08 22.59
CA PRO A 107 -7.00 11.22 22.23
C PRO A 107 -7.34 9.76 22.57
N GLN A 108 -7.00 8.86 21.66
CA GLN A 108 -7.04 7.43 21.91
C GLN A 108 -5.84 7.02 22.78
N PRO A 109 -6.01 6.08 23.73
CA PRO A 109 -4.92 5.63 24.58
C PRO A 109 -3.82 4.90 23.79
N GLU A 110 -4.20 4.26 22.67
CA GLU A 110 -3.30 3.54 21.77
C GLU A 110 -3.68 3.83 20.32
N ARG A 111 -2.70 3.79 19.41
CA ARG A 111 -2.98 3.88 17.97
C ARG A 111 -3.76 2.65 17.52
N VAL A 112 -4.83 2.88 16.78
CA VAL A 112 -5.79 1.87 16.32
C VAL A 112 -5.14 1.01 15.24
N PRO A 113 -5.06 -0.33 15.40
CA PRO A 113 -4.53 -1.24 14.38
C PRO A 113 -5.25 -1.10 13.04
N HIS A 114 -4.52 -1.24 11.92
CA HIS A 114 -5.09 -1.01 10.58
C HIS A 114 -6.27 -1.94 10.25
N ARG A 115 -6.27 -3.18 10.75
CA ARG A 115 -7.42 -4.09 10.59
C ARG A 115 -8.68 -3.55 11.28
N GLU A 116 -8.51 -2.92 12.44
CA GLU A 116 -9.61 -2.29 13.16
C GLU A 116 -10.05 -0.99 12.46
N ARG A 117 -9.12 -0.23 11.85
CA ARG A 117 -9.48 0.92 11.01
C ARG A 117 -10.35 0.51 9.82
N VAL A 118 -10.06 -0.61 9.16
CA VAL A 118 -10.92 -1.19 8.09
C VAL A 118 -12.33 -1.44 8.61
N ARG A 119 -12.47 -2.11 9.77
CA ARG A 119 -13.79 -2.41 10.36
C ARG A 119 -14.58 -1.15 10.68
N ARG A 120 -13.93 -0.15 11.29
CA ARG A 120 -14.56 1.14 11.62
C ARG A 120 -15.00 1.90 10.38
N SER A 121 -14.12 2.00 9.39
CA SER A 121 -14.41 2.68 8.12
C SER A 121 -15.59 2.03 7.40
N ASN A 122 -15.58 0.69 7.27
CA ASN A 122 -16.67 -0.05 6.64
C ASN A 122 -18.00 0.02 7.42
N ALA A 123 -17.96 0.00 8.76
CA ALA A 123 -19.17 0.07 9.57
C ALA A 123 -19.87 1.43 9.48
N ARG A 124 -19.11 2.50 9.23
CA ARG A 124 -19.61 3.87 9.11
C ARG A 124 -19.88 4.30 7.66
N GLY A 125 -19.30 3.58 6.69
CA GLY A 125 -19.32 3.99 5.29
C GLY A 125 -18.35 5.14 4.99
N ASP A 126 -17.28 5.29 5.78
CA ASP A 126 -16.27 6.34 5.59
C ASP A 126 -15.44 6.12 4.30
N GLY A 127 -15.44 4.88 3.78
CA GLY A 127 -14.83 4.48 2.50
C GLY A 127 -13.30 4.38 2.50
N GLY A 128 -12.62 4.97 3.47
CA GLY A 128 -11.18 4.83 3.65
C GLY A 128 -10.67 5.28 5.00
N PHE A 129 -9.34 5.28 5.15
CA PHE A 129 -8.60 5.86 6.27
C PHE A 129 -7.16 6.14 5.81
N ILE A 130 -6.28 6.62 6.70
CA ILE A 130 -4.86 6.83 6.37
C ILE A 130 -3.93 5.82 7.05
N ILE A 131 -2.84 5.48 6.37
CA ILE A 131 -1.71 4.72 6.91
C ILE A 131 -0.48 5.61 6.81
N PHE A 132 -0.01 6.12 7.96
CA PHE A 132 1.17 7.00 8.04
C PHE A 132 1.09 8.19 7.06
N GLY A 133 -0.08 8.82 6.96
CA GLY A 133 -0.31 9.96 6.06
C GLY A 133 -0.75 9.60 4.64
N VAL A 134 -0.74 8.32 4.26
CA VAL A 134 -1.15 7.87 2.93
C VAL A 134 -2.59 7.34 2.96
N PRO A 135 -3.52 7.92 2.19
CA PRO A 135 -4.90 7.44 2.09
C PRO A 135 -4.99 6.03 1.50
N VAL A 136 -5.81 5.20 2.14
CA VAL A 136 -6.21 3.88 1.66
C VAL A 136 -7.72 3.80 1.59
N VAL A 137 -8.24 3.02 0.63
CA VAL A 137 -9.67 2.80 0.44
C VAL A 137 -10.05 1.40 0.91
N THR A 138 -11.21 1.29 1.54
CA THR A 138 -11.74 0.01 2.03
C THR A 138 -13.15 -0.23 1.55
N VAL A 139 -13.47 -1.49 1.26
CA VAL A 139 -14.83 -1.91 0.87
C VAL A 139 -15.18 -3.21 1.58
N SER A 140 -16.41 -3.32 2.07
CA SER A 140 -16.97 -4.56 2.62
C SER A 140 -17.95 -5.23 1.66
N GLY A 141 -18.35 -6.46 1.98
CA GLY A 141 -19.38 -7.19 1.23
C GLY A 141 -18.87 -7.88 -0.04
N LEU A 142 -17.56 -8.08 -0.17
CA LEU A 142 -17.01 -8.89 -1.25
C LEU A 142 -17.35 -10.38 -1.05
N PRO A 143 -17.58 -11.14 -2.14
CA PRO A 143 -17.70 -12.59 -2.07
C PRO A 143 -16.47 -13.24 -1.42
N THR A 144 -16.71 -14.14 -0.47
CA THR A 144 -15.66 -14.78 0.33
C THR A 144 -15.30 -16.19 -0.14
N ASP A 145 -16.03 -16.72 -1.11
CA ASP A 145 -16.02 -18.12 -1.53
C ASP A 145 -15.45 -18.34 -2.94
N ARG A 146 -15.03 -17.26 -3.62
CA ARG A 146 -14.50 -17.32 -4.99
C ARG A 146 -13.45 -16.25 -5.31
N PRO A 147 -12.57 -16.51 -6.29
CA PRO A 147 -11.71 -15.47 -6.85
C PRO A 147 -12.49 -14.40 -7.60
N LEU A 148 -11.99 -13.18 -7.55
CA LEU A 148 -12.55 -11.99 -8.22
C LEU A 148 -11.51 -11.45 -9.22
N PRO A 149 -11.85 -11.33 -10.51
CA PRO A 149 -10.89 -10.84 -11.49
C PRO A 149 -10.58 -9.36 -11.25
N VAL A 150 -9.30 -9.01 -11.42
CA VAL A 150 -8.83 -7.63 -11.47
C VAL A 150 -8.57 -7.29 -12.93
N GLU A 151 -9.27 -6.29 -13.44
CA GLU A 151 -9.24 -5.89 -14.84
C GLU A 151 -8.88 -4.42 -14.95
N ALA A 152 -8.33 -4.04 -16.10
CA ALA A 152 -8.03 -2.65 -16.39
C ALA A 152 -8.47 -2.24 -17.79
N THR A 153 -8.87 -0.98 -17.91
CA THR A 153 -9.21 -0.34 -19.19
C THR A 153 -8.08 0.60 -19.58
N LYS A 154 -7.67 0.57 -20.85
CA LYS A 154 -6.73 1.55 -21.42
C LYS A 154 -7.47 2.59 -22.26
N HIS A 155 -6.93 3.79 -22.31
CA HIS A 155 -7.42 4.89 -23.14
C HIS A 155 -6.24 5.58 -23.83
N ASP A 156 -6.45 6.05 -25.06
CA ASP A 156 -5.47 6.84 -25.81
C ASP A 156 -5.65 8.32 -25.48
N TYR A 157 -4.71 8.87 -24.73
CA TYR A 157 -4.73 10.27 -24.28
C TYR A 157 -3.97 11.20 -25.25
N GLY A 158 -3.77 10.80 -26.50
CA GLY A 158 -3.08 11.61 -27.50
C GLY A 158 -1.59 11.76 -27.18
N GLU A 159 -1.16 12.96 -26.78
CA GLU A 159 0.26 13.25 -26.49
C GLU A 159 0.84 12.39 -25.35
N HIS A 160 0.00 11.91 -24.44
CA HIS A 160 0.40 11.02 -23.35
C HIS A 160 0.39 9.52 -23.70
N GLY A 161 -0.07 9.18 -24.92
CA GLY A 161 -0.17 7.82 -25.43
C GLY A 161 -1.27 6.98 -24.78
N VAL A 162 -1.21 5.67 -25.01
CA VAL A 162 -2.14 4.69 -24.44
C VAL A 162 -1.77 4.40 -22.99
N ARG A 163 -2.62 4.84 -22.06
CA ARG A 163 -2.42 4.68 -20.59
C ARG A 163 -3.60 3.97 -19.95
N LEU A 164 -3.41 3.50 -18.72
CA LEU A 164 -4.53 3.03 -17.91
C LEU A 164 -5.53 4.16 -17.63
N LYS A 165 -6.81 3.85 -17.80
CA LYS A 165 -7.93 4.70 -17.41
C LYS A 165 -8.46 4.31 -16.04
N ASP A 166 -8.59 3.01 -15.81
CA ASP A 166 -9.13 2.47 -14.57
C ASP A 166 -8.62 1.05 -14.32
N ILE A 167 -8.62 0.66 -13.05
CA ILE A 167 -8.45 -0.71 -12.57
C ILE A 167 -9.68 -1.06 -11.74
N THR A 168 -10.31 -2.19 -12.03
CA THR A 168 -11.56 -2.65 -11.41
C THR A 168 -11.41 -4.07 -10.87
N VAL A 169 -11.72 -4.26 -9.59
CA VAL A 169 -12.06 -5.58 -9.03
C VAL A 169 -13.49 -5.88 -9.43
N ARG A 170 -13.71 -6.88 -10.28
CA ARG A 170 -15.05 -7.28 -10.74
C ARG A 170 -15.70 -8.21 -9.72
N VAL A 171 -16.86 -7.80 -9.21
CA VAL A 171 -17.67 -8.58 -8.26
C VAL A 171 -18.83 -9.27 -8.97
N GLY A 172 -19.46 -8.58 -9.92
CA GLY A 172 -20.59 -9.07 -10.71
C GLY A 172 -20.47 -8.66 -12.17
N GLU A 173 -21.33 -9.27 -12.97
CA GLU A 173 -21.35 -9.16 -14.44
C GLU A 173 -22.45 -8.19 -14.90
N GLU A 174 -23.27 -7.71 -13.96
CA GLU A 174 -24.43 -6.90 -14.22
C GLU A 174 -24.07 -5.43 -14.48
N PRO A 175 -24.84 -4.74 -15.35
CA PRO A 175 -24.57 -3.35 -15.68
C PRO A 175 -24.58 -2.44 -14.45
N VAL A 176 -23.58 -1.57 -14.35
CA VAL A 176 -23.51 -0.54 -13.31
C VAL A 176 -24.68 0.43 -13.46
N THR A 177 -25.48 0.58 -12.41
CA THR A 177 -26.59 1.54 -12.33
C THR A 177 -26.27 2.73 -11.42
N ARG A 178 -25.35 2.58 -10.48
CA ARG A 178 -24.90 3.63 -9.54
C ARG A 178 -23.42 3.43 -9.21
N SER A 179 -22.70 4.53 -9.01
CA SER A 179 -21.35 4.52 -8.45
C SER A 179 -21.31 5.40 -7.22
N GLU A 180 -20.70 4.92 -6.15
CA GLU A 180 -20.50 5.66 -4.90
C GLU A 180 -19.00 5.92 -4.72
N PHE A 181 -18.66 7.18 -4.42
CA PHE A 181 -17.27 7.55 -4.15
C PHE A 181 -16.87 7.03 -2.77
N LEU A 182 -15.76 6.29 -2.72
CA LEU A 182 -15.22 5.71 -1.48
C LEU A 182 -14.08 6.55 -0.90
N GLY A 183 -13.47 7.41 -1.70
CA GLY A 183 -12.26 8.13 -1.31
C GLY A 183 -11.19 8.07 -2.40
N ARG A 184 -10.01 8.57 -2.06
CA ARG A 184 -8.82 8.49 -2.92
C ARG A 184 -7.82 7.54 -2.28
N VAL A 185 -7.20 6.69 -3.09
CA VAL A 185 -5.99 5.96 -2.68
C VAL A 185 -4.79 6.84 -3.04
N GLY A 186 -3.92 7.10 -2.06
CA GLY A 186 -2.64 7.75 -2.29
C GLY A 186 -1.62 6.73 -2.75
N VAL A 187 -0.88 7.06 -3.81
CA VAL A 187 0.17 6.24 -4.41
C VAL A 187 1.43 7.09 -4.56
N ASP A 188 2.54 6.62 -4.02
CA ASP A 188 3.87 7.22 -4.02
C ASP A 188 4.94 6.25 -4.57
N TRP A 189 4.55 5.00 -4.84
CA TRP A 189 5.39 3.98 -5.47
C TRP A 189 4.86 3.50 -6.82
N ALA A 190 4.04 4.31 -7.48
CA ALA A 190 3.43 4.06 -8.77
C ALA A 190 2.68 2.72 -8.91
N ARG A 191 2.21 2.12 -7.81
CA ARG A 191 1.60 0.78 -7.79
C ARG A 191 0.44 0.66 -6.82
N LEU A 192 -0.67 0.12 -7.30
CA LEU A 192 -1.82 -0.23 -6.49
C LEU A 192 -1.74 -1.69 -6.05
N ALA A 193 -2.12 -1.93 -4.79
CA ALA A 193 -2.36 -3.24 -4.22
C ALA A 193 -3.86 -3.43 -3.95
N PHE A 194 -4.39 -4.57 -4.38
CA PHE A 194 -5.74 -5.03 -4.08
C PHE A 194 -5.63 -6.27 -3.20
N ALA A 195 -6.02 -6.16 -1.94
CA ALA A 195 -5.76 -7.21 -0.96
C ALA A 195 -6.86 -7.35 0.08
N ASP A 196 -7.00 -8.56 0.61
CA ASP A 196 -7.84 -8.84 1.75
C ASP A 196 -7.23 -8.26 3.04
N ALA A 197 -8.05 -7.55 3.84
CA ALA A 197 -7.60 -6.85 5.03
C ALA A 197 -6.96 -7.79 6.09
N ASP A 198 -7.49 -9.00 6.25
CA ASP A 198 -7.01 -9.96 7.25
C ASP A 198 -5.74 -10.65 6.76
N ALA A 199 -5.71 -11.03 5.48
CA ALA A 199 -4.55 -11.62 4.84
C ALA A 199 -3.30 -10.75 4.93
N LEU A 200 -3.45 -9.43 4.83
CA LEU A 200 -2.34 -8.48 4.99
C LEU A 200 -1.65 -8.57 6.37
N GLY A 201 -2.28 -9.15 7.40
CA GLY A 201 -1.61 -9.45 8.67
C GLY A 201 -0.40 -10.40 8.53
N ALA A 202 -0.39 -11.24 7.49
CA ALA A 202 0.74 -12.11 7.14
C ALA A 202 1.77 -11.44 6.22
N TRP A 203 1.54 -10.19 5.79
CA TRP A 203 2.43 -9.49 4.86
C TRP A 203 3.86 -9.36 5.43
N ARG A 204 4.84 -9.48 4.53
CA ARG A 204 6.27 -9.42 4.82
C ARG A 204 6.91 -8.63 3.69
N HIS A 205 7.25 -7.38 3.98
CA HIS A 205 7.72 -6.45 2.96
C HIS A 205 9.23 -6.58 2.72
N LEU A 206 10.05 -6.49 3.78
CA LEU A 206 11.51 -6.62 3.67
C LEU A 206 12.05 -7.97 4.13
N LYS A 207 11.32 -8.68 5.01
CA LYS A 207 11.79 -9.96 5.56
C LYS A 207 11.41 -11.13 4.64
N PRO A 208 12.31 -12.08 4.39
CA PRO A 208 12.00 -13.25 3.58
C PRO A 208 10.99 -14.15 4.29
N VAL A 209 10.14 -14.83 3.51
CA VAL A 209 9.10 -15.72 4.05
C VAL A 209 9.62 -17.14 4.30
N ASP A 210 10.70 -17.51 3.62
CA ASP A 210 11.33 -18.84 3.64
C ASP A 210 12.76 -18.80 4.22
N GLY A 211 13.22 -17.64 4.69
CA GLY A 211 14.58 -17.45 5.21
C GLY A 211 15.66 -17.37 4.12
N LYS A 212 15.27 -17.13 2.85
CA LYS A 212 16.19 -17.06 1.72
C LYS A 212 16.21 -15.71 1.00
N ALA A 213 17.27 -15.49 0.24
CA ALA A 213 17.41 -14.32 -0.61
C ALA A 213 18.27 -14.64 -1.84
N ASP A 214 18.05 -13.87 -2.90
CA ASP A 214 18.98 -13.78 -4.02
C ASP A 214 19.91 -12.58 -3.82
N VAL A 215 21.08 -12.64 -4.43
CA VAL A 215 21.99 -11.50 -4.55
C VAL A 215 22.34 -11.35 -6.01
N ALA A 216 22.06 -10.17 -6.56
CA ALA A 216 22.31 -9.88 -7.95
C ALA A 216 23.13 -8.62 -8.12
N PHE A 217 23.93 -8.59 -9.17
CA PHE A 217 24.70 -7.42 -9.55
C PHE A 217 24.91 -7.33 -11.06
N TRP A 218 25.02 -6.10 -11.54
CA TRP A 218 25.22 -5.77 -12.95
C TRP A 218 25.97 -4.44 -13.09
N GLY A 219 26.48 -4.16 -14.28
CA GLY A 219 27.22 -2.93 -14.56
C GLY A 219 28.48 -3.18 -15.37
N LEU A 220 29.34 -2.16 -15.43
CA LEU A 220 30.54 -2.17 -16.27
C LEU A 220 31.53 -3.26 -15.85
N ASP A 221 31.68 -3.48 -14.55
CA ASP A 221 32.66 -4.41 -13.98
C ASP A 221 32.02 -5.74 -13.51
N ALA A 222 30.82 -6.08 -13.98
CA ALA A 222 30.06 -7.23 -13.48
C ALA A 222 30.69 -8.59 -13.84
N GLU A 223 31.30 -8.73 -15.02
CA GLU A 223 32.01 -9.98 -15.40
C GLU A 223 33.23 -10.22 -14.51
N GLU A 224 33.98 -9.15 -14.19
CA GLU A 224 35.13 -9.24 -13.29
C GLU A 224 34.70 -9.58 -11.86
N ALA A 225 33.62 -8.97 -11.38
CA ALA A 225 33.01 -9.31 -10.10
C ALA A 225 32.56 -10.78 -10.05
N ALA A 226 31.91 -11.26 -11.11
CA ALA A 226 31.46 -12.64 -11.21
C ALA A 226 32.64 -13.62 -11.17
N ALA A 227 33.74 -13.32 -11.87
CA ALA A 227 34.94 -14.13 -11.81
C ALA A 227 35.63 -14.09 -10.43
N ALA A 228 35.67 -12.92 -9.78
CA ALA A 228 36.31 -12.73 -8.48
C ALA A 228 35.54 -13.42 -7.32
N HIS A 229 34.22 -13.54 -7.46
CA HIS A 229 33.35 -14.07 -6.40
C HIS A 229 32.71 -15.42 -6.74
N GLU A 230 33.01 -16.00 -7.90
CA GLU A 230 32.39 -17.24 -8.39
C GLU A 230 30.85 -17.12 -8.49
N ALA A 231 30.39 -16.00 -9.07
CA ALA A 231 28.97 -15.76 -9.31
C ALA A 231 28.49 -16.37 -10.62
N GLY A 232 27.26 -16.89 -10.61
CA GLY A 232 26.61 -17.43 -11.79
C GLY A 232 25.95 -16.34 -12.64
N LEU A 233 25.20 -16.78 -13.66
CA LEU A 233 24.27 -15.94 -14.41
C LEU A 233 22.84 -16.24 -13.93
N LEU A 234 22.08 -15.21 -13.61
CA LEU A 234 20.68 -15.28 -13.22
C LEU A 234 19.75 -15.24 -14.45
N PRO A 235 18.49 -15.68 -14.35
CA PRO A 235 17.54 -15.77 -15.46
C PRO A 235 17.34 -14.47 -16.25
N GLU A 236 17.44 -13.31 -15.59
CA GLU A 236 17.32 -11.99 -16.21
C GLU A 236 18.63 -11.48 -16.86
N GLY A 237 19.67 -12.32 -16.94
CA GLY A 237 20.92 -11.99 -17.61
C GLY A 237 21.88 -11.13 -16.80
N VAL A 238 21.71 -11.06 -15.48
CA VAL A 238 22.65 -10.41 -14.55
C VAL A 238 23.46 -11.46 -13.77
N HIS A 239 24.54 -11.05 -13.12
CA HIS A 239 25.36 -11.96 -12.32
C HIS A 239 24.87 -12.06 -10.89
N GLY A 240 25.07 -13.21 -10.25
CA GLY A 240 24.65 -13.37 -8.86
C GLY A 240 24.51 -14.81 -8.40
N TRP A 241 23.71 -14.96 -7.36
CA TRP A 241 23.34 -16.24 -6.78
C TRP A 241 21.88 -16.21 -6.34
N GLU A 242 21.19 -17.33 -6.54
CA GLU A 242 19.80 -17.51 -6.15
C GLU A 242 19.68 -18.43 -4.93
N ASP A 243 18.54 -18.32 -4.24
CA ASP A 243 18.07 -19.32 -3.28
C ASP A 243 19.03 -19.53 -2.08
N LEU A 244 19.80 -18.50 -1.73
CA LEU A 244 20.76 -18.57 -0.63
C LEU A 244 20.05 -18.48 0.72
N GLY A 245 20.61 -19.17 1.72
CA GLY A 245 20.25 -18.88 3.11
C GLY A 245 20.56 -17.43 3.45
N LEU A 246 19.75 -16.79 4.29
CA LEU A 246 19.82 -15.34 4.54
C LEU A 246 21.22 -14.86 4.97
N GLU A 247 21.89 -15.58 5.88
CA GLU A 247 23.24 -15.21 6.33
C GLU A 247 24.27 -15.31 5.20
N ASP A 248 24.19 -16.35 4.36
CA ASP A 248 25.06 -16.52 3.20
C ASP A 248 24.82 -15.42 2.16
N ALA A 249 23.56 -15.04 1.95
CA ALA A 249 23.19 -13.95 1.04
C ALA A 249 23.79 -12.62 1.51
N ILE A 250 23.65 -12.29 2.81
CA ILE A 250 24.25 -11.07 3.40
C ILE A 250 25.77 -11.10 3.24
N SER A 251 26.41 -12.22 3.59
CA SER A 251 27.87 -12.35 3.49
C SER A 251 28.37 -12.17 2.06
N ARG A 252 27.67 -12.73 1.07
CA ARG A 252 28.03 -12.55 -0.35
C ARG A 252 27.78 -11.13 -0.85
N TYR A 253 26.66 -10.51 -0.46
CA TYR A 253 26.39 -9.12 -0.78
C TYR A 253 27.50 -8.20 -0.25
N GLU A 254 27.84 -8.31 1.04
CA GLU A 254 28.88 -7.51 1.69
C GLU A 254 30.27 -7.75 1.09
N ALA A 255 30.57 -8.99 0.69
CA ALA A 255 31.82 -9.33 0.03
C ALA A 255 31.97 -8.62 -1.32
N VAL A 256 30.90 -8.60 -2.14
CA VAL A 256 30.91 -7.90 -3.44
C VAL A 256 30.95 -6.38 -3.23
N GLU A 257 30.21 -5.85 -2.26
CA GLU A 257 30.20 -4.41 -1.93
C GLU A 257 31.58 -3.91 -1.45
N THR A 258 32.22 -4.71 -0.59
CA THR A 258 33.58 -4.43 -0.10
C THR A 258 34.58 -4.48 -1.24
N TRP A 259 34.51 -5.51 -2.09
CA TRP A 259 35.37 -5.63 -3.27
C TRP A 259 35.17 -4.46 -4.23
N GLN A 260 33.92 -4.07 -4.49
CA GLN A 260 33.57 -2.93 -5.33
C GLN A 260 34.25 -1.66 -4.84
N THR A 261 34.07 -1.38 -3.55
CA THR A 261 34.60 -0.16 -2.91
C THR A 261 36.12 -0.15 -2.90
N ALA A 262 36.75 -1.25 -2.51
CA ALA A 262 38.21 -1.37 -2.42
C ALA A 262 38.92 -1.22 -3.77
N ASN A 263 38.25 -1.60 -4.86
CA ASN A 263 38.82 -1.60 -6.21
C ASN A 263 38.26 -0.49 -7.12
N GLY A 264 37.41 0.40 -6.59
CA GLY A 264 36.83 1.52 -7.35
C GLY A 264 35.94 1.09 -8.52
N LYS A 265 35.22 -0.03 -8.37
CA LYS A 265 34.44 -0.67 -9.44
C LYS A 265 33.05 -0.05 -9.62
N LYS A 266 32.52 -0.13 -10.83
CA LYS A 266 31.23 0.43 -11.25
C LYS A 266 30.22 -0.68 -11.51
N LEU A 267 29.49 -1.00 -10.45
CA LEU A 267 28.46 -2.02 -10.45
C LEU A 267 27.31 -1.60 -9.53
N LYS A 268 26.14 -2.18 -9.79
CA LYS A 268 24.95 -2.08 -8.97
C LYS A 268 24.77 -3.42 -8.27
N LEU A 269 24.49 -3.37 -6.97
CA LEU A 269 24.11 -4.53 -6.16
C LEU A 269 22.65 -4.42 -5.82
N ASP A 270 22.01 -5.58 -5.73
CA ASP A 270 20.62 -5.73 -5.37
C ASP A 270 20.49 -6.94 -4.44
N PHE A 271 20.04 -6.67 -3.22
CA PHE A 271 19.73 -7.69 -2.23
C PHE A 271 18.23 -8.01 -2.31
N ARG A 272 17.91 -9.27 -2.59
CA ARG A 272 16.57 -9.68 -3.02
C ARG A 272 16.00 -10.69 -2.04
N PRO A 273 15.49 -10.26 -0.87
CA PRO A 273 14.88 -11.18 0.06
C PRO A 273 13.66 -11.81 -0.61
N HIS A 274 13.41 -13.09 -0.36
CA HIS A 274 12.18 -13.76 -0.80
C HIS A 274 10.97 -13.29 0.04
N SER A 275 10.76 -11.98 0.12
CA SER A 275 9.64 -11.34 0.76
C SER A 275 8.43 -11.34 -0.17
N HIS A 276 7.22 -11.11 0.37
CA HIS A 276 6.03 -11.00 -0.47
C HIS A 276 6.14 -9.84 -1.46
N HIS A 277 6.72 -8.71 -1.03
CA HIS A 277 6.93 -7.55 -1.91
C HIS A 277 7.88 -7.89 -3.06
N TRP A 278 9.00 -8.54 -2.79
CA TRP A 278 9.92 -8.92 -3.86
C TRP A 278 9.28 -9.91 -4.83
N GLN A 279 8.58 -10.93 -4.31
CA GLN A 279 7.91 -11.95 -5.13
C GLN A 279 6.89 -11.31 -6.08
N VAL A 280 6.01 -10.45 -5.57
CA VAL A 280 5.00 -9.80 -6.43
C VAL A 280 5.66 -8.81 -7.41
N MET A 281 6.71 -8.09 -6.99
CA MET A 281 7.41 -7.18 -7.89
C MET A 281 8.23 -7.89 -8.97
N ARG A 282 8.68 -9.13 -8.71
CA ARG A 282 9.27 -9.99 -9.74
C ARG A 282 8.25 -10.28 -10.83
N ASP A 283 7.03 -10.66 -10.45
CA ASP A 283 5.94 -10.92 -11.40
C ASP A 283 5.53 -9.66 -12.16
N VAL A 284 5.42 -8.51 -11.47
CA VAL A 284 5.16 -7.20 -12.10
C VAL A 284 6.20 -6.86 -13.16
N ARG A 285 7.49 -7.08 -12.89
CA ARG A 285 8.58 -6.80 -13.85
C ARG A 285 8.59 -7.76 -15.02
N ALA A 286 8.20 -9.01 -14.81
CA ALA A 286 8.16 -10.04 -15.83
C ALA A 286 6.89 -9.98 -16.71
N GLY A 287 5.79 -9.43 -16.17
CA GLY A 287 4.49 -9.40 -16.82
C GLY A 287 4.32 -8.25 -17.83
N GLU A 288 3.74 -8.56 -18.99
CA GLU A 288 3.42 -7.57 -20.04
C GLU A 288 2.42 -6.49 -19.59
N THR A 289 1.60 -6.81 -18.59
CA THR A 289 0.56 -5.93 -18.04
C THR A 289 1.06 -5.04 -16.91
N GLY A 290 2.32 -5.18 -16.47
CA GLY A 290 2.83 -4.48 -15.29
C GLY A 290 2.07 -4.86 -14.02
N SER A 291 1.64 -6.13 -13.89
CA SER A 291 0.91 -6.64 -12.74
C SER A 291 1.46 -7.98 -12.26
N GLY A 292 1.26 -8.27 -10.99
CA GLY A 292 1.69 -9.52 -10.33
C GLY A 292 0.65 -10.02 -9.34
N GLU A 293 0.60 -11.32 -9.12
CA GLU A 293 -0.36 -12.00 -8.23
C GLU A 293 0.40 -12.99 -7.34
N ILE A 294 0.21 -12.88 -6.02
CA ILE A 294 0.80 -13.81 -5.06
C ILE A 294 -0.21 -14.19 -3.98
N GLU A 295 0.08 -15.26 -3.26
CA GLU A 295 -0.70 -15.67 -2.09
C GLU A 295 -0.07 -15.12 -0.80
N VAL A 296 -0.90 -14.52 0.05
CA VAL A 296 -0.52 -13.96 1.35
C VAL A 296 -1.61 -14.33 2.34
N GLY A 297 -1.27 -14.96 3.47
CA GLY A 297 -2.24 -15.25 4.54
C GLY A 297 -3.45 -16.08 4.10
N GLY A 298 -3.30 -16.92 3.06
CA GLY A 298 -4.38 -17.71 2.47
C GLY A 298 -5.31 -16.95 1.51
N ALA A 299 -4.97 -15.70 1.16
CA ALA A 299 -5.66 -14.93 0.14
C ALA A 299 -4.74 -14.58 -1.03
N ARG A 300 -5.32 -14.44 -2.22
CA ARG A 300 -4.62 -13.92 -3.40
C ARG A 300 -4.72 -12.41 -3.43
N ILE A 301 -3.61 -11.76 -3.66
CA ILE A 301 -3.52 -10.31 -3.79
C ILE A 301 -2.98 -9.96 -5.18
N VAL A 302 -3.31 -8.77 -5.68
CA VAL A 302 -2.83 -8.28 -6.97
C VAL A 302 -2.12 -6.95 -6.77
N PHE A 303 -0.95 -6.82 -7.37
CA PHE A 303 -0.27 -5.55 -7.58
C PHE A 303 -0.39 -5.14 -9.05
N ALA A 304 -0.57 -3.86 -9.31
CA ALA A 304 -0.57 -3.32 -10.66
C ALA A 304 0.05 -1.92 -10.70
N MET A 305 0.94 -1.69 -11.66
CA MET A 305 1.47 -0.36 -11.94
C MET A 305 0.34 0.56 -12.44
N THR A 306 0.42 1.85 -12.11
CA THR A 306 -0.61 2.83 -12.51
C THR A 306 -0.46 3.31 -13.96
N ASP A 307 0.67 3.05 -14.61
CA ASP A 307 1.12 3.66 -15.89
C ASP A 307 1.21 5.20 -15.88
N TRP A 308 0.83 5.86 -14.78
CA TRP A 308 0.86 7.32 -14.58
C TRP A 308 1.91 7.78 -13.57
N GLY A 309 2.42 6.86 -12.74
CA GLY A 309 3.28 7.20 -11.62
C GLY A 309 2.48 7.41 -10.33
N ASP A 310 2.91 8.39 -9.55
CA ASP A 310 2.38 8.70 -8.24
C ASP A 310 1.17 9.65 -8.33
N GLY A 311 0.29 9.63 -7.32
CA GLY A 311 -0.88 10.48 -7.28
C GLY A 311 -1.98 10.01 -6.32
N PHE A 312 -3.12 10.70 -6.38
CA PHE A 312 -4.32 10.40 -5.59
C PHE A 312 -5.47 9.97 -6.48
N TYR A 313 -5.73 8.66 -6.52
CA TYR A 313 -6.66 8.07 -7.47
C TYR A 313 -8.04 7.86 -6.85
N PRO A 314 -9.10 8.49 -7.37
CA PRO A 314 -10.44 8.32 -6.82
C PRO A 314 -10.92 6.88 -7.05
N THR A 315 -11.51 6.30 -6.02
CA THR A 315 -11.98 4.92 -6.02
C THR A 315 -13.48 4.88 -5.72
N TYR A 316 -14.18 4.02 -6.44
CA TYR A 316 -15.64 3.93 -6.41
C TYR A 316 -16.12 2.51 -6.15
N ALA A 317 -17.22 2.37 -5.42
CA ALA A 317 -18.03 1.16 -5.42
C ALA A 317 -19.10 1.29 -6.50
N ASP A 318 -19.08 0.36 -7.46
CA ASP A 318 -20.05 0.29 -8.54
C ASP A 318 -21.15 -0.73 -8.19
N TYR A 319 -22.42 -0.34 -8.34
CA TYR A 319 -23.59 -1.13 -7.96
C TYR A 319 -24.55 -1.36 -9.12
N ALA A 320 -25.19 -2.53 -9.14
CA ALA A 320 -26.38 -2.85 -9.91
C ALA A 320 -27.58 -3.02 -8.97
N GLY A 321 -28.43 -2.00 -8.86
CA GLY A 321 -29.36 -1.86 -7.73
C GLY A 321 -28.59 -1.68 -6.42
N ASP A 322 -28.85 -2.52 -5.43
CA ASP A 322 -28.14 -2.52 -4.13
C ASP A 322 -26.98 -3.54 -4.08
N ARG A 323 -26.70 -4.24 -5.17
CA ARG A 323 -25.63 -5.24 -5.22
C ARG A 323 -24.34 -4.63 -5.75
N LEU A 324 -23.26 -4.78 -5.00
CA LEU A 324 -21.90 -4.45 -5.44
C LEU A 324 -21.51 -5.31 -6.65
N VAL A 325 -21.14 -4.66 -7.75
CA VAL A 325 -20.68 -5.31 -8.99
C VAL A 325 -19.24 -4.97 -9.34
N GLY A 326 -18.65 -3.93 -8.75
CA GLY A 326 -17.22 -3.67 -8.89
C GLY A 326 -16.66 -2.68 -7.88
N VAL A 327 -15.35 -2.72 -7.68
CA VAL A 327 -14.59 -1.68 -6.99
C VAL A 327 -13.57 -1.13 -7.96
N ARG A 328 -13.67 0.15 -8.31
CA ARG A 328 -12.95 0.76 -9.44
C ARG A 328 -12.11 1.94 -8.99
N ALA A 329 -10.78 1.82 -9.13
CA ALA A 329 -9.84 2.92 -9.01
C ALA A 329 -9.67 3.59 -10.38
N VAL A 330 -9.97 4.89 -10.47
CA VAL A 330 -9.83 5.68 -11.70
C VAL A 330 -8.43 6.29 -11.72
N LEU A 331 -7.70 5.99 -12.78
CA LEU A 331 -6.32 6.45 -13.01
C LEU A 331 -6.25 7.63 -13.99
N ASP A 332 -7.39 7.99 -14.59
CA ASP A 332 -7.50 9.14 -15.49
C ASP A 332 -7.28 10.46 -14.74
N ILE A 333 -6.17 11.13 -15.06
CA ILE A 333 -5.77 12.41 -14.49
C ILE A 333 -6.61 13.61 -14.97
N HIS A 334 -7.51 13.41 -15.94
CA HIS A 334 -8.40 14.46 -16.46
C HIS A 334 -9.76 14.49 -15.75
N VAL A 335 -9.99 13.60 -14.79
CA VAL A 335 -11.20 13.63 -13.96
C VAL A 335 -10.99 14.63 -12.82
N GLN A 336 -11.39 15.89 -13.07
CA GLN A 336 -11.54 16.93 -12.05
C GLN A 336 -12.83 16.76 -11.26
#